data_AF-A0A449HBL8-F1
#
_entry.id   AF-A0A449HBL8-F1
#
_cell.length_a   1.000
_cell.length_b   1.000
_cell.length_c   1.000
_cell.angle_alpha   90.00
_cell.angle_beta   90.00
_cell.angle_gamma   90.00
#
_symmetry.space_group_name_H-M   'P 1'
#
loop_
_entity.id
_entity.type
_entity.pdbx_description
1 polymer ?
#
loop_
_entity_poly.entity_id
_entity_poly.type
_entity_poly.pdbx_seq_one_letter_code
_entity_poly.pdbx_strand_id
1 'polypeptide(L)'
;MRNPAVDSGGGRLAKAVGQLQRHMLFDAALLVHQPAGARSRIVSRLGYSQGAAWALQHLFPRDYEVGFTARLNPDDHLPLSISDVRVDIREQFTRTVLFRRYLRAEGYVDGMSVELFDDGDYVGVAHFSARRPDAFGTAQRALAQDLSGLLALALRHGEHAAESPAERGAAGRTYLRRGPDQRIADTARAVPFLDDPAFARVVDAFLTSALTELRHLWLHQGAWYRVVLARRGDFGDLEVCVRAVTPDEVWRLSAQELRVLSGLVVGRTDAEIAADLSLSPRTVHAHMVSIRRKLGVTRRTEAAARATATATFVPGPATAPVPDLARIYRDTALS
;
A
#
# COMPACT_ATOMS: atom_id res chain seq x y z
N MET A 1 -8.41 -17.27 -31.45
CA MET A 1 -9.26 -16.77 -30.35
C MET A 1 -8.47 -15.69 -29.62
N ARG A 2 -8.91 -14.43 -29.73
CA ARG A 2 -8.22 -13.26 -29.16
C ARG A 2 -8.55 -13.14 -27.66
N ASN A 3 -7.53 -12.97 -26.84
CA ASN A 3 -7.63 -12.73 -25.40
C ASN A 3 -7.87 -11.22 -25.17
N PRO A 4 -8.98 -10.78 -24.55
CA PRO A 4 -9.26 -9.37 -24.33
C PRO A 4 -8.76 -8.93 -22.94
N ALA A 5 -7.80 -8.00 -22.94
CA ALA A 5 -7.46 -6.99 -21.91
C ALA A 5 -5.93 -6.79 -21.87
N VAL A 6 -5.40 -6.16 -22.92
CA VAL A 6 -4.07 -5.56 -22.87
C VAL A 6 -4.21 -4.24 -22.12
N ASP A 7 -3.60 -4.22 -20.94
CA ASP A 7 -3.31 -3.05 -20.13
C ASP A 7 -2.64 -1.94 -20.98
N SER A 8 -3.44 -0.98 -21.44
CA SER A 8 -3.07 -0.06 -22.53
C SER A 8 -2.10 1.05 -22.12
N GLY A 9 -1.83 1.24 -20.82
CA GLY A 9 -0.87 2.22 -20.30
C GLY A 9 0.56 1.67 -20.19
N GLY A 10 0.73 0.47 -19.62
CA GLY A 10 2.05 -0.15 -19.40
C GLY A 10 2.77 -0.56 -20.70
N GLY A 11 2.02 -0.91 -21.75
CA GLY A 11 2.60 -1.40 -23.01
C GLY A 11 3.39 -0.36 -23.82
N ARG A 12 3.00 0.93 -23.77
CA ARG A 12 3.70 2.00 -24.51
C ARG A 12 5.02 2.38 -23.84
N LEU A 13 5.03 2.48 -22.52
CA LEU A 13 6.24 2.79 -21.75
C LEU A 13 7.26 1.65 -21.84
N ALA A 14 6.83 0.39 -21.73
CA ALA A 14 7.71 -0.76 -21.92
C ALA A 14 8.37 -0.76 -23.31
N LYS A 15 7.62 -0.42 -24.36
CA LYS A 15 8.15 -0.28 -25.73
C LYS A 15 9.17 0.85 -25.84
N ALA A 16 8.88 2.02 -25.26
CA ALA A 16 9.79 3.17 -25.26
C ALA A 16 11.11 2.85 -24.53
N VAL A 17 11.02 2.22 -23.35
CA VAL A 17 12.19 1.75 -22.59
C VAL A 17 12.99 0.73 -23.40
N GLY A 18 12.32 -0.20 -24.11
CA GLY A 18 13.00 -1.11 -25.02
C GLY A 18 13.79 -0.41 -26.15
N GLN A 19 13.39 0.79 -26.60
CA GLN A 19 14.18 1.54 -27.58
C GLN A 19 15.49 2.09 -27.00
N LEU A 20 15.57 2.29 -25.67
CA LEU A 20 16.80 2.75 -24.99
C LEU A 20 17.92 1.71 -25.06
N GLN A 21 17.59 0.42 -25.27
CA GLN A 21 18.61 -0.64 -25.42
C GLN A 21 19.58 -0.41 -26.59
N ARG A 22 19.22 0.46 -27.56
CA ARG A 22 20.12 0.86 -28.66
C ARG A 22 21.21 1.84 -28.25
N HIS A 23 21.04 2.51 -27.11
CA HIS A 23 21.93 3.56 -26.62
C HIS A 23 22.53 3.23 -25.25
N MET A 24 21.89 2.33 -24.50
CA MET A 24 22.36 1.84 -23.21
C MET A 24 22.29 0.31 -23.18
N LEU A 25 23.43 -0.34 -22.91
CA LEU A 25 23.61 -1.79 -23.02
C LEU A 25 23.07 -2.55 -21.79
N PHE A 26 21.78 -2.43 -21.51
CA PHE A 26 21.12 -3.18 -20.43
C PHE A 26 20.35 -4.39 -20.95
N ASP A 27 20.39 -5.47 -20.18
CA ASP A 27 19.62 -6.70 -20.41
C ASP A 27 18.23 -6.64 -19.75
N ALA A 28 18.10 -5.85 -18.69
CA ALA A 28 16.85 -5.67 -17.97
C ALA A 28 16.67 -4.22 -17.47
N ALA A 29 15.41 -3.78 -17.42
CA ALA A 29 15.01 -2.48 -16.92
C ALA A 29 13.73 -2.58 -16.08
N LEU A 30 13.68 -1.84 -14.97
CA LEU A 30 12.53 -1.75 -14.08
C LEU A 30 12.28 -0.29 -13.77
N LEU A 31 11.07 0.20 -14.04
CA LEU A 31 10.64 1.50 -13.55
C LEU A 31 9.67 1.31 -12.39
N VAL A 32 10.04 1.88 -11.26
CA VAL A 32 9.27 1.83 -10.03
C VAL A 32 8.85 3.25 -9.70
N HIS A 33 7.55 3.51 -9.77
CA HIS A 33 6.99 4.70 -9.16
C HIS A 33 7.02 4.47 -7.66
N GLN A 34 7.71 5.33 -6.92
CA GLN A 34 7.96 5.18 -5.50
C GLN A 34 8.14 6.58 -4.92
N PRO A 35 7.07 7.38 -4.80
CA PRO A 35 7.17 8.70 -4.20
C PRO A 35 7.54 8.59 -2.72
N ALA A 36 7.96 9.71 -2.12
CA ALA A 36 8.17 9.78 -0.67
C ALA A 36 6.90 9.30 0.06
N GLY A 37 6.97 8.14 0.73
CA GLY A 37 5.80 7.40 1.21
C GLY A 37 5.78 5.95 0.72
N ALA A 38 4.61 5.31 0.66
CA ALA A 38 4.53 3.85 0.41
C ALA A 38 3.86 3.43 -0.90
N ARG A 39 3.68 4.33 -1.88
CA ARG A 39 3.19 3.95 -3.21
C ARG A 39 4.30 3.44 -4.11
N SER A 40 4.97 2.35 -3.69
CA SER A 40 5.87 1.65 -4.61
C SER A 40 5.05 0.77 -5.56
N ARG A 41 5.08 1.06 -6.86
CA ARG A 41 4.49 0.21 -7.90
C ARG A 41 5.45 0.06 -9.07
N ILE A 42 5.53 -1.15 -9.61
CA ILE A 42 6.22 -1.39 -10.88
C ILE A 42 5.35 -0.82 -12.01
N VAL A 43 5.84 0.20 -12.69
CA VAL A 43 5.18 0.84 -13.84
C VAL A 43 5.56 0.15 -15.14
N SER A 44 6.81 -0.34 -15.23
CA SER A 44 7.32 -1.07 -16.38
C SER A 44 8.36 -2.08 -15.92
N ARG A 45 8.31 -3.29 -16.49
CA ARG A 45 9.26 -4.38 -16.26
C ARG A 45 9.67 -4.98 -17.59
N LEU A 46 10.97 -4.95 -17.87
CA LEU A 46 11.59 -5.52 -19.05
C LEU A 46 12.78 -6.39 -18.61
N GLY A 47 12.86 -7.63 -19.10
CA GLY A 47 14.00 -8.54 -18.85
C GLY A 47 14.05 -9.17 -17.45
N TYR A 48 13.68 -8.47 -16.38
CA TYR A 48 13.68 -9.03 -15.03
C TYR A 48 12.60 -10.09 -14.83
N SER A 49 12.91 -11.15 -14.07
CA SER A 49 11.89 -12.04 -13.52
C SER A 49 10.97 -11.30 -12.53
N GLN A 50 9.88 -11.95 -12.12
CA GLN A 50 9.03 -11.43 -11.05
C GLN A 50 9.80 -11.32 -9.72
N GLY A 51 10.70 -12.27 -9.43
CA GLY A 51 11.49 -12.27 -8.20
C GLY A 51 12.51 -11.15 -8.17
N ALA A 52 13.29 -10.96 -9.24
CA ALA A 52 14.25 -9.85 -9.32
C ALA A 52 13.56 -8.47 -9.29
N ALA A 53 12.43 -8.33 -9.99
CA ALA A 53 11.67 -7.09 -9.97
C ALA A 53 11.12 -6.76 -8.57
N TRP A 54 10.60 -7.77 -7.87
CA TRP A 54 10.15 -7.61 -6.48
C TRP A 54 11.30 -7.24 -5.55
N ALA A 55 12.48 -7.86 -5.73
CA ALA A 55 13.63 -7.60 -4.89
C ALA A 55 14.15 -6.17 -5.08
N LEU A 56 14.24 -5.70 -6.32
CA LEU A 56 14.58 -4.31 -6.62
C LEU A 56 13.54 -3.33 -6.05
N GLN A 57 12.26 -3.63 -6.19
CA GLN A 57 11.19 -2.78 -5.66
C GLN A 57 11.21 -2.65 -4.12
N HIS A 58 11.51 -3.74 -3.40
CA HIS A 58 11.28 -3.79 -1.95
C HIS A 58 12.53 -3.93 -1.08
N LEU A 59 13.62 -4.50 -1.60
CA LEU A 59 14.88 -4.65 -0.87
C LEU A 59 15.83 -3.49 -1.16
N PHE A 60 15.89 -2.99 -2.40
CA PHE A 60 16.77 -1.86 -2.74
C PHE A 60 16.49 -0.62 -1.87
N PRO A 61 15.24 -0.18 -1.67
CA PRO A 61 14.97 1.01 -0.85
C PRO A 61 15.25 0.85 0.65
N ARG A 62 15.55 -0.37 1.13
CA ARG A 62 15.94 -0.61 2.53
C ARG A 62 17.37 -0.19 2.79
N ASP A 63 18.23 -0.44 1.81
CA ASP A 63 19.67 -0.20 1.91
C ASP A 63 20.06 1.13 1.26
N TYR A 64 19.20 1.70 0.41
CA TYR A 64 19.45 2.93 -0.36
C TYR A 64 18.30 3.93 -0.21
N GLU A 65 18.44 4.88 0.72
CA GLU A 65 17.47 5.98 0.92
C GLU A 65 17.58 7.04 -0.18
N VAL A 66 16.51 7.83 -0.37
CA VAL A 66 16.49 8.96 -1.31
C VAL A 66 17.69 9.90 -1.07
N GLY A 67 18.30 10.35 -2.16
CA GLY A 67 19.57 11.05 -2.17
C GLY A 67 20.79 10.12 -2.08
N PHE A 68 20.63 8.80 -2.24
CA PHE A 68 21.77 7.87 -2.18
C PHE A 68 22.83 8.19 -3.23
N THR A 69 22.44 8.68 -4.42
CA THR A 69 23.40 9.02 -5.48
C THR A 69 24.33 10.13 -5.02
N ALA A 70 23.77 11.23 -4.49
CA ALA A 70 24.55 12.36 -4.00
C ALA A 70 25.43 11.99 -2.79
N ARG A 71 24.95 11.12 -1.90
CA ARG A 71 25.72 10.69 -0.72
C ARG A 71 26.85 9.73 -1.03
N LEU A 72 26.60 8.76 -1.90
CA LEU A 72 27.54 7.67 -2.20
C LEU A 72 28.49 8.03 -3.36
N ASN A 73 28.15 9.06 -4.13
CA ASN A 73 28.96 9.54 -5.25
C ASN A 73 28.93 11.09 -5.33
N PRO A 74 29.62 11.77 -4.40
CA PRO A 74 29.63 13.23 -4.32
C PRO A 74 30.47 13.91 -5.40
N ASP A 75 31.28 13.17 -6.17
CA ASP A 75 32.26 13.74 -7.10
C ASP A 75 31.62 14.19 -8.42
N ASP A 76 30.91 13.28 -9.11
CA ASP A 76 30.25 13.56 -10.40
C ASP A 76 28.72 13.60 -10.33
N HIS A 77 28.13 13.22 -9.19
CA HIS A 77 26.69 13.11 -8.95
C HIS A 77 25.92 12.23 -9.95
N LEU A 78 26.62 11.44 -10.78
CA LEU A 78 26.01 10.54 -11.73
C LEU A 78 25.46 9.29 -11.03
N PRO A 79 24.37 8.68 -11.56
CA PRO A 79 23.78 7.46 -11.01
C PRO A 79 24.81 6.37 -10.78
N LEU A 80 24.74 5.65 -9.66
CA LEU A 80 25.74 4.66 -9.28
C LEU A 80 25.69 3.44 -10.20
N SER A 81 26.86 3.01 -10.68
CA SER A 81 27.05 1.72 -11.35
C SER A 81 27.81 0.77 -10.42
N ILE A 82 27.42 -0.51 -10.37
CA ILE A 82 28.13 -1.53 -9.57
C ILE A 82 29.60 -1.60 -9.99
N SER A 83 29.90 -1.48 -11.29
CA SER A 83 31.26 -1.60 -11.83
C SER A 83 32.08 -0.31 -11.72
N ASP A 84 31.45 0.85 -11.49
CA ASP A 84 32.11 2.17 -11.46
C ASP A 84 32.10 2.81 -10.07
N VAL A 85 31.40 2.23 -9.09
CA VAL A 85 31.44 2.71 -7.70
C VAL A 85 32.71 2.24 -6.98
N ARG A 86 33.11 3.01 -5.96
CA ARG A 86 34.18 2.66 -5.01
C ARG A 86 34.06 1.21 -4.51
N VAL A 87 35.21 0.58 -4.30
CA VAL A 87 35.34 -0.85 -3.97
C VAL A 87 34.57 -1.21 -2.70
N ASP A 88 34.63 -0.37 -1.66
CA ASP A 88 33.91 -0.59 -0.40
C ASP A 88 32.39 -0.63 -0.58
N ILE A 89 31.84 0.28 -1.38
CA ILE A 89 30.40 0.35 -1.67
C ILE A 89 29.99 -0.85 -2.54
N ARG A 90 30.82 -1.22 -3.53
CA ARG A 90 30.59 -2.39 -4.38
C ARG A 90 30.55 -3.68 -3.56
N GLU A 91 31.49 -3.87 -2.64
CA GLU A 91 31.52 -5.05 -1.77
C GLU A 91 30.30 -5.11 -0.85
N GLN A 92 29.88 -3.98 -0.29
CA GLN A 92 28.65 -3.92 0.52
C GLN A 92 27.42 -4.35 -0.29
N PHE A 93 27.24 -3.77 -1.49
CA PHE A 93 26.10 -4.11 -2.35
C PHE A 93 26.11 -5.57 -2.80
N THR A 94 27.25 -6.07 -3.26
CA THR A 94 27.37 -7.44 -3.81
C THR A 94 27.21 -8.53 -2.75
N ARG A 95 27.27 -8.18 -1.46
CA ARG A 95 27.00 -9.09 -0.34
C ARG A 95 25.52 -9.13 0.06
N THR A 96 24.70 -8.19 -0.39
CA THR A 96 23.26 -8.13 -0.07
C THR A 96 22.50 -9.36 -0.56
N VAL A 97 21.37 -9.64 0.10
CA VAL A 97 20.42 -10.67 -0.35
C VAL A 97 19.85 -10.31 -1.73
N LEU A 98 19.56 -9.02 -1.95
CA LEU A 98 19.14 -8.48 -3.24
C LEU A 98 20.08 -8.92 -4.36
N PHE A 99 21.37 -8.64 -4.22
CA PHE A 99 22.32 -8.98 -5.26
C PHE A 99 22.53 -10.49 -5.38
N ARG A 100 22.86 -11.20 -4.28
CA ARG A 100 23.28 -12.60 -4.35
C ARG A 100 22.17 -13.56 -4.78
N ARG A 101 20.94 -13.37 -4.26
CA ARG A 101 19.84 -14.32 -4.48
C ARG A 101 18.96 -13.97 -5.66
N TYR A 102 18.89 -12.71 -6.07
CA TYR A 102 17.97 -12.27 -7.13
C TYR A 102 18.72 -11.80 -8.38
N LEU A 103 19.66 -10.87 -8.25
CA LEU A 103 20.33 -10.32 -9.44
C LEU A 103 21.39 -11.28 -9.99
N ARG A 104 22.33 -11.70 -9.16
CA ARG A 104 23.43 -12.59 -9.55
C ARG A 104 22.95 -13.98 -9.96
N ALA A 105 21.89 -14.48 -9.33
CA ALA A 105 21.27 -15.76 -9.68
C ALA A 105 20.68 -15.76 -11.10
N GLU A 106 20.27 -14.58 -11.60
CA GLU A 106 19.77 -14.39 -12.98
C GLU A 106 20.86 -13.96 -13.97
N GLY A 107 22.13 -13.98 -13.52
CA GLY A 107 23.30 -13.68 -14.33
C GLY A 107 23.60 -12.18 -14.48
N TYR A 108 22.87 -11.29 -13.79
CA TYR A 108 23.22 -9.87 -13.77
C TYR A 108 24.49 -9.66 -12.95
N VAL A 109 25.46 -8.97 -13.53
CA VAL A 109 26.78 -8.75 -12.94
C VAL A 109 27.12 -7.27 -12.79
N ASP A 110 26.41 -6.41 -13.52
CA ASP A 110 26.47 -4.96 -13.42
C ASP A 110 25.07 -4.36 -13.39
N GLY A 111 24.95 -3.13 -12.88
CA GLY A 111 23.65 -2.50 -12.68
C GLY A 111 23.77 -1.03 -12.30
N MET A 112 22.76 -0.26 -12.66
CA MET A 112 22.64 1.15 -12.33
C MET A 112 21.23 1.48 -11.85
N SER A 113 21.13 2.31 -10.81
CA SER A 113 19.86 2.82 -10.29
C SER A 113 19.83 4.34 -10.43
N VAL A 114 18.78 4.88 -11.03
CA VAL A 114 18.61 6.32 -11.28
C VAL A 114 17.42 6.82 -10.48
N GLU A 115 17.67 7.79 -9.61
CA GLU A 115 16.63 8.48 -8.85
C GLU A 115 15.86 9.43 -9.77
N LEU A 116 14.54 9.42 -9.68
CA LEU A 116 13.65 10.18 -10.54
C LEU A 116 12.95 11.25 -9.71
N PHE A 117 13.21 12.51 -10.05
CA PHE A 117 12.60 13.67 -9.40
C PHE A 117 11.80 14.49 -10.42
N ASP A 118 10.72 15.12 -9.96
CA ASP A 118 9.89 16.06 -10.73
C ASP A 118 9.62 17.28 -9.85
N ASP A 119 10.01 18.47 -10.31
CA ASP A 119 9.95 19.72 -9.52
C ASP A 119 10.52 19.62 -8.09
N GLY A 120 11.53 18.78 -7.89
CA GLY A 120 12.18 18.55 -6.59
C GLY A 120 11.54 17.46 -5.74
N ASP A 121 10.36 16.95 -6.13
CA ASP A 121 9.71 15.83 -5.48
C ASP A 121 10.27 14.50 -5.98
N TYR A 122 10.60 13.58 -5.08
CA TYR A 122 10.99 12.22 -5.45
C TYR A 122 9.76 11.46 -5.97
N VAL A 123 9.86 10.97 -7.21
CA VAL A 123 8.79 10.24 -7.92
C VAL A 123 9.04 8.73 -7.91
N GLY A 124 10.31 8.31 -7.91
CA GLY A 124 10.68 6.90 -7.86
C GLY A 124 12.06 6.60 -8.39
N VAL A 125 12.28 5.37 -8.83
CA VAL A 125 13.59 4.89 -9.27
C VAL A 125 13.48 4.04 -10.52
N ALA A 126 14.45 4.22 -11.42
CA ALA A 126 14.67 3.34 -12.56
C ALA A 126 15.90 2.46 -12.30
N HIS A 127 15.73 1.15 -12.42
CA HIS A 127 16.83 0.19 -12.34
C HIS A 127 17.15 -0.36 -13.72
N PHE A 128 18.43 -0.47 -14.02
CA PHE A 128 18.97 -1.12 -15.21
C PHE A 128 19.99 -2.17 -14.79
N SER A 129 19.96 -3.35 -15.38
CA SER A 129 20.96 -4.40 -15.12
C SER A 129 21.50 -5.00 -16.40
N ALA A 130 22.75 -5.43 -16.33
CA ALA A 130 23.47 -6.05 -17.42
C ALA A 130 24.18 -7.33 -16.96
N ARG A 131 24.30 -8.30 -17.87
CA ARG A 131 25.04 -9.56 -17.69
C ARG A 131 26.52 -9.44 -18.03
N ARG A 132 26.92 -8.28 -18.57
CA ARG A 132 28.32 -7.92 -18.79
C ARG A 132 28.79 -6.96 -17.70
N PRO A 133 30.05 -7.05 -17.25
CA PRO A 133 30.65 -6.02 -16.41
C PRO A 133 30.83 -4.73 -17.20
N ASP A 134 31.02 -3.62 -16.48
CA ASP A 134 31.36 -2.31 -17.06
C ASP A 134 30.34 -1.82 -18.11
N ALA A 135 29.07 -2.18 -17.92
CA ALA A 135 27.99 -1.87 -18.85
C ALA A 135 27.54 -0.41 -18.76
N PHE A 136 27.67 0.18 -17.57
CA PHE A 136 27.22 1.54 -17.26
C PHE A 136 28.42 2.44 -16.92
N GLY A 137 29.18 2.83 -17.94
CA GLY A 137 30.23 3.85 -17.81
C GLY A 137 29.67 5.28 -17.80
N THR A 138 30.55 6.28 -17.74
CA THR A 138 30.18 7.70 -17.61
C THR A 138 29.15 8.17 -18.64
N ALA A 139 29.30 7.78 -19.91
CA ALA A 139 28.37 8.19 -20.97
C ALA A 139 26.95 7.63 -20.77
N GLN A 140 26.81 6.38 -20.34
CA GLN A 140 25.52 5.75 -20.07
C GLN A 140 24.87 6.32 -18.81
N ARG A 141 25.67 6.59 -17.77
CA ARG A 141 25.22 7.20 -16.52
C ARG A 141 24.73 8.62 -16.76
N ALA A 142 25.45 9.42 -17.56
CA ALA A 142 25.05 10.75 -18.00
C ALA A 142 23.74 10.72 -18.81
N LEU A 143 23.63 9.83 -19.80
CA LEU A 143 22.39 9.69 -20.57
C LEU A 143 21.18 9.33 -19.69
N ALA A 144 21.35 8.43 -18.72
CA ALA A 144 20.26 8.08 -17.81
C ALA A 144 19.88 9.22 -16.87
N GLN A 145 20.86 10.03 -16.45
CA GLN A 145 20.63 11.27 -15.70
C GLN A 145 19.83 12.28 -16.54
N ASP A 146 20.20 12.51 -17.79
CA ASP A 146 19.51 13.44 -18.70
C ASP A 146 18.05 13.00 -18.98
N LEU A 147 17.79 11.70 -19.01
CA LEU A 147 16.45 11.15 -19.22
C LEU A 147 15.59 11.09 -17.95
N SER A 148 16.17 11.34 -16.77
CA SER A 148 15.50 11.15 -15.48
C SER A 148 14.18 11.92 -15.36
N GLY A 149 14.14 13.20 -15.78
CA GLY A 149 12.93 14.02 -15.74
C GLY A 149 11.81 13.51 -16.66
N LEU A 150 12.15 13.01 -17.85
CA LEU A 150 11.16 12.41 -18.76
C LEU A 150 10.57 11.12 -18.19
N LEU A 151 11.41 10.31 -17.54
CA LEU A 151 10.94 9.10 -16.85
C LEU A 151 10.06 9.45 -15.65
N ALA A 152 10.42 10.47 -14.86
CA ALA A 152 9.61 10.95 -13.74
C ALA A 152 8.20 11.37 -14.19
N LEU A 153 8.08 12.17 -15.26
CA LEU A 153 6.78 12.57 -15.83
C LEU A 153 5.93 11.36 -16.27
N ALA A 154 6.55 10.36 -16.91
CA ALA A 154 5.86 9.15 -17.34
C ALA A 154 5.30 8.33 -16.16
N LEU A 155 5.97 8.38 -15.01
CA LEU A 155 5.57 7.67 -13.79
C LEU A 155 4.33 8.33 -13.15
N ARG A 156 4.19 9.67 -13.19
CA ARG A 156 3.03 10.39 -12.66
C ARG A 156 1.76 10.16 -13.47
N HIS A 157 1.83 10.18 -14.80
CA HIS A 157 0.63 9.98 -15.64
C HIS A 157 0.00 8.57 -15.52
N GLY A 158 0.74 7.60 -15.00
CA GLY A 158 0.18 6.28 -14.64
C GLY A 158 -0.68 6.28 -13.37
N GLU A 159 -0.75 7.38 -12.61
CA GLU A 159 -1.61 7.49 -11.41
C GLU A 159 -3.09 7.69 -11.73
N HIS A 160 -3.42 8.34 -12.85
CA HIS A 160 -4.80 8.74 -13.19
C HIS A 160 -5.64 7.67 -13.91
N ALA A 161 -5.05 6.51 -14.25
CA ALA A 161 -5.76 5.46 -14.99
C ALA A 161 -6.59 4.50 -14.11
N ALA A 162 -6.56 4.64 -12.78
CA ALA A 162 -7.18 3.69 -11.85
C ALA A 162 -7.97 4.34 -10.68
N GLU A 163 -8.60 5.50 -10.87
CA GLU A 163 -9.52 6.07 -9.88
C GLU A 163 -10.98 5.98 -10.35
N SER A 164 -11.80 5.23 -9.60
CA SER A 164 -13.25 5.21 -9.81
C SER A 164 -13.87 6.55 -9.38
N PRO A 165 -14.86 7.10 -10.09
CA PRO A 165 -15.52 8.38 -9.78
C PRO A 165 -16.10 8.52 -8.35
N ALA A 166 -16.15 7.45 -7.56
CA ALA A 166 -16.68 7.41 -6.20
C ALA A 166 -15.78 8.06 -5.12
N GLU A 167 -14.52 8.44 -5.43
CA GLU A 167 -13.53 8.86 -4.42
C GLU A 167 -13.37 10.40 -4.22
N ARG A 168 -14.20 11.24 -4.87
CA ARG A 168 -13.99 12.71 -4.89
C ARG A 168 -14.40 13.49 -3.62
N GLY A 169 -14.92 12.85 -2.59
CA GLY A 169 -15.31 13.52 -1.34
C GLY A 169 -14.23 13.43 -0.26
N ALA A 170 -13.44 14.49 -0.05
CA ALA A 170 -12.46 14.68 1.04
C ALA A 170 -11.87 13.38 1.63
N ALA A 171 -11.21 12.58 0.79
CA ALA A 171 -10.51 11.38 1.21
C ALA A 171 -9.16 11.75 1.83
N GLY A 172 -8.92 11.36 3.08
CA GLY A 172 -7.59 11.32 3.66
C GLY A 172 -6.95 9.97 3.33
N ARG A 173 -5.66 9.96 3.00
CA ARG A 173 -4.94 8.73 2.63
C ARG A 173 -3.57 8.78 3.29
N THR A 174 -3.22 7.73 4.02
CA THR A 174 -1.94 7.64 4.73
C THR A 174 -1.37 6.25 4.57
N TYR A 175 -0.05 6.15 4.43
CA TYR A 175 0.64 4.88 4.37
C TYR A 175 1.48 4.66 5.62
N LEU A 176 1.36 3.47 6.21
CA LEU A 176 2.09 3.07 7.41
C LEU A 176 3.06 1.94 7.04
N ARG A 177 4.33 2.06 7.47
CA ARG A 177 5.36 1.02 7.34
C ARG A 177 5.76 0.51 8.72
N ARG A 178 5.98 -0.79 8.85
CA ARG A 178 6.40 -1.42 10.12
C ARG A 178 7.92 -1.25 10.34
N GLY A 179 8.31 -0.43 11.32
CA GLY A 179 9.69 -0.19 11.78
C GLY A 179 9.72 0.43 13.20
N PRO A 180 10.88 0.50 13.89
CA PRO A 180 10.95 0.90 15.30
C PRO A 180 10.41 2.31 15.58
N ASP A 181 10.61 3.25 14.66
CA ASP A 181 10.10 4.62 14.74
C ASP A 181 10.02 5.21 13.32
N GLN A 182 8.87 5.15 12.64
CA GLN A 182 8.57 6.04 11.52
C GLN A 182 7.10 5.98 11.11
N ARG A 183 6.35 7.04 11.49
CA ARG A 183 5.03 7.37 10.92
C ARG A 183 5.26 8.41 9.84
N ILE A 184 5.09 8.06 8.57
CA ILE A 184 5.19 9.02 7.47
C ILE A 184 3.78 9.24 6.92
N ALA A 185 3.10 10.27 7.44
CA ALA A 185 1.85 10.74 6.89
C ALA A 185 2.15 11.59 5.64
N ASP A 186 1.41 11.37 4.56
CA ASP A 186 1.29 12.36 3.48
C ASP A 186 0.58 13.60 4.09
N THR A 187 1.36 14.65 4.35
CA THR A 187 0.97 15.80 5.18
C THR A 187 -0.08 16.69 4.51
N ALA A 188 -0.43 16.47 3.24
CA ALA A 188 -1.45 17.25 2.56
C ALA A 188 -2.89 16.86 2.95
N ARG A 189 -3.15 15.60 3.33
CA ARG A 189 -4.49 15.08 3.75
C ARG A 189 -4.37 13.90 4.72
N ALA A 190 -3.82 14.16 5.90
CA ALA A 190 -3.59 13.15 6.93
C ALA A 190 -4.89 12.54 7.50
N VAL A 191 -4.83 11.26 7.87
CA VAL A 191 -5.89 10.59 8.65
C VAL A 191 -5.98 11.22 10.05
N PRO A 192 -7.12 11.80 10.46
CA PRO A 192 -7.19 12.67 11.63
C PRO A 192 -7.04 11.95 12.98
N PHE A 193 -7.20 10.63 13.00
CA PHE A 193 -7.13 9.78 14.20
C PHE A 193 -5.98 8.78 14.16
N LEU A 194 -4.93 9.07 13.38
CA LEU A 194 -3.78 8.17 13.27
C LEU A 194 -3.04 7.99 14.61
N ASP A 195 -3.05 9.03 15.45
CA ASP A 195 -2.45 9.03 16.79
C ASP A 195 -3.37 8.49 17.89
N ASP A 196 -4.63 8.14 17.57
CA ASP A 196 -5.56 7.56 18.54
C ASP A 196 -5.05 6.17 18.99
N PRO A 197 -4.76 5.94 20.28
CA PRO A 197 -4.27 4.66 20.77
C PRO A 197 -5.24 3.49 20.53
N ALA A 198 -6.55 3.75 20.46
CA ALA A 198 -7.54 2.74 20.12
C ALA A 198 -7.46 2.36 18.63
N PHE A 199 -7.24 3.34 17.76
CA PHE A 199 -7.07 3.10 16.33
C PHE A 199 -5.76 2.34 16.05
N ALA A 200 -4.67 2.73 16.71
CA ALA A 200 -3.39 2.04 16.64
C ALA A 200 -3.52 0.54 16.97
N ARG A 201 -4.27 0.18 18.03
CA ARG A 201 -4.53 -1.23 18.36
C ARG A 201 -5.29 -1.99 17.27
N VAL A 202 -6.21 -1.33 16.55
CA VAL A 202 -6.92 -1.95 15.41
C VAL A 202 -5.95 -2.18 14.26
N VAL A 203 -5.08 -1.20 13.98
CA VAL A 203 -4.02 -1.33 12.97
C VAL A 203 -3.07 -2.49 13.30
N ASP A 204 -2.61 -2.58 14.55
CA ASP A 204 -1.72 -3.66 15.00
C ASP A 204 -2.40 -5.04 14.89
N ALA A 205 -3.67 -5.13 15.30
CA ALA A 205 -4.45 -6.35 15.18
C ALA A 205 -4.69 -6.73 13.70
N PHE A 206 -4.91 -5.76 12.81
CA PHE A 206 -4.99 -5.99 11.36
C PHE A 206 -3.65 -6.51 10.81
N LEU A 207 -2.54 -5.86 11.16
CA LEU A 207 -1.19 -6.20 10.72
C LEU A 207 -0.71 -7.58 11.20
N THR A 208 -1.29 -8.11 12.28
CA THR A 208 -1.05 -9.47 12.79
C THR A 208 -2.07 -10.50 12.29
N SER A 209 -3.18 -10.06 11.67
CA SER A 209 -4.21 -10.94 11.11
C SER A 209 -3.88 -11.43 9.69
N ALA A 210 -4.65 -12.40 9.19
CA ALA A 210 -4.56 -12.87 7.80
C ALA A 210 -5.33 -11.99 6.78
N LEU A 211 -5.99 -10.91 7.22
CA LEU A 211 -6.76 -10.04 6.34
C LEU A 211 -5.83 -9.26 5.40
N THR A 212 -6.18 -9.20 4.11
CA THR A 212 -5.53 -8.35 3.12
C THR A 212 -6.17 -6.96 3.05
N GLU A 213 -7.46 -6.87 3.41
CA GLU A 213 -8.21 -5.62 3.50
C GLU A 213 -9.22 -5.69 4.65
N LEU A 214 -9.43 -4.58 5.36
CA LEU A 214 -10.46 -4.40 6.37
C LEU A 214 -11.15 -3.06 6.17
N ARG A 215 -12.40 -3.10 5.70
CA ARG A 215 -13.30 -1.95 5.64
C ARG A 215 -14.11 -1.87 6.91
N HIS A 216 -14.22 -0.70 7.52
CA HIS A 216 -14.98 -0.49 8.74
C HIS A 216 -15.37 0.98 8.95
N LEU A 217 -16.09 1.27 10.03
CA LEU A 217 -16.40 2.62 10.49
C LEU A 217 -15.55 3.01 11.70
N TRP A 218 -15.19 4.28 11.75
CA TRP A 218 -14.49 4.88 12.88
C TRP A 218 -15.16 6.19 13.29
N LEU A 219 -15.35 6.42 14.59
CA LEU A 219 -15.90 7.67 15.12
C LEU A 219 -14.75 8.53 15.63
N HIS A 220 -14.64 9.75 15.12
CA HIS A 220 -13.66 10.71 15.60
C HIS A 220 -14.27 12.10 15.68
N GLN A 221 -14.17 12.73 16.85
CA GLN A 221 -14.70 14.08 17.12
C GLN A 221 -16.16 14.28 16.67
N GLY A 222 -17.01 13.26 16.86
CA GLY A 222 -18.43 13.32 16.51
C GLY A 222 -18.75 13.07 15.02
N ALA A 223 -17.74 12.92 14.17
CA ALA A 223 -17.90 12.58 12.76
C ALA A 223 -17.57 11.11 12.50
N TRP A 224 -18.38 10.47 11.65
CA TRP A 224 -18.12 9.11 11.19
C TRP A 224 -17.21 9.12 9.97
N TYR A 225 -16.26 8.20 9.97
CA TYR A 225 -15.37 7.94 8.85
C TYR A 225 -15.53 6.50 8.39
N ARG A 226 -15.60 6.30 7.09
CA ARG A 226 -15.31 5.00 6.48
C ARG A 226 -13.80 4.86 6.42
N VAL A 227 -13.29 3.77 6.98
CA VAL A 227 -11.87 3.45 6.98
C VAL A 227 -11.63 2.18 6.17
N VAL A 228 -10.61 2.21 5.33
CA VAL A 228 -10.09 1.03 4.64
C VAL A 228 -8.65 0.86 5.06
N LEU A 229 -8.36 -0.25 5.72
CA LEU A 229 -7.01 -0.75 5.95
C LEU A 229 -6.71 -1.76 4.85
N ALA A 230 -5.71 -1.53 4.02
CA ALA A 230 -5.32 -2.46 2.96
C ALA A 230 -3.83 -2.77 3.06
N ARG A 231 -3.48 -4.06 3.11
CA ARG A 231 -2.10 -4.49 2.94
C ARG A 231 -1.68 -4.21 1.51
N ARG A 232 -0.57 -3.50 1.34
CA ARG A 232 0.03 -3.23 0.04
C ARG A 232 1.39 -3.93 0.00
N GLY A 233 1.52 -4.89 -0.90
CA GLY A 233 2.72 -5.74 -1.00
C GLY A 233 2.90 -6.73 0.15
N ASP A 234 3.98 -7.51 0.08
CA ASP A 234 4.23 -8.65 0.97
C ASP A 234 4.93 -8.26 2.30
N PHE A 235 5.25 -6.97 2.50
CA PHE A 235 6.16 -6.53 3.57
C PHE A 235 5.58 -5.58 4.62
N GLY A 236 4.27 -5.64 4.85
CA GLY A 236 3.66 -4.93 5.98
C GLY A 236 3.49 -3.43 5.76
N ASP A 237 3.57 -2.96 4.51
CA ASP A 237 3.08 -1.64 4.14
C ASP A 237 1.54 -1.68 4.19
N LEU A 238 0.96 -0.73 4.91
CA LEU A 238 -0.46 -0.58 5.15
C LEU A 238 -0.94 0.74 4.57
N GLU A 239 -1.91 0.67 3.68
CA GLU A 239 -2.67 1.85 3.26
C GLU A 239 -3.86 2.04 4.20
N VAL A 240 -4.00 3.26 4.73
CA VAL A 240 -5.15 3.73 5.48
C VAL A 240 -5.86 4.79 4.64
N CYS A 241 -7.02 4.44 4.09
CA CYS A 241 -7.89 5.39 3.40
C CYS A 241 -9.07 5.73 4.31
N VAL A 242 -9.38 7.02 4.42
CA VAL A 242 -10.52 7.51 5.21
C VAL A 242 -11.39 8.45 4.38
N ARG A 243 -12.69 8.35 4.58
CA ARG A 243 -13.67 9.28 4.01
C ARG A 243 -14.73 9.58 5.04
N ALA A 244 -15.05 10.86 5.26
CA ALA A 244 -16.19 11.23 6.08
C ALA A 244 -17.49 10.65 5.47
N VAL A 245 -18.34 10.08 6.31
CA VAL A 245 -19.65 9.56 5.90
C VAL A 245 -20.76 10.35 6.56
N THR A 246 -21.83 10.57 5.80
CA THR A 246 -23.04 11.22 6.30
C THR A 246 -23.83 10.27 7.21
N PRO A 247 -24.69 10.79 8.10
CA PRO A 247 -25.58 9.94 8.91
C PRO A 247 -26.45 8.99 8.07
N ASP A 248 -26.87 9.39 6.87
CA ASP A 248 -27.69 8.56 5.99
C ASP A 248 -26.92 7.35 5.44
N GLU A 249 -25.63 7.50 5.13
CA GLU A 249 -24.75 6.39 4.71
C GLU A 249 -24.48 5.35 5.81
N VAL A 250 -24.85 5.67 7.06
CA VAL A 250 -24.80 4.75 8.21
C VAL A 250 -26.19 4.50 8.82
N TRP A 251 -27.25 4.63 8.01
CA TRP A 251 -28.65 4.38 8.40
C TRP A 251 -29.12 5.15 9.64
N ARG A 252 -28.50 6.31 9.91
CA ARG A 252 -28.72 7.13 11.11
C ARG A 252 -28.61 6.34 12.40
N LEU A 253 -27.77 5.31 12.41
CA LEU A 253 -27.46 4.54 13.63
C LEU A 253 -26.70 5.44 14.60
N SER A 254 -27.04 5.33 15.88
CA SER A 254 -26.28 5.99 16.95
C SER A 254 -24.95 5.27 17.17
N ALA A 255 -24.01 5.93 17.84
CA ALA A 255 -22.74 5.30 18.21
C ALA A 255 -22.95 4.03 19.06
N GLN A 256 -23.91 4.02 19.98
CA GLN A 256 -24.20 2.84 20.79
C GLN A 256 -24.84 1.72 19.96
N GLU A 257 -25.75 2.06 19.04
CA GLU A 257 -26.35 1.08 18.12
C GLU A 257 -25.29 0.44 17.22
N LEU A 258 -24.32 1.21 16.71
CA LEU A 258 -23.20 0.69 15.94
C LEU A 258 -22.30 -0.24 16.77
N ARG A 259 -22.03 0.08 18.05
CA ARG A 259 -21.28 -0.80 18.95
C ARG A 259 -21.99 -2.13 19.19
N VAL A 260 -23.31 -2.10 19.43
CA VAL A 260 -24.15 -3.30 19.57
C VAL A 260 -24.15 -4.11 18.26
N LEU A 261 -24.32 -3.45 17.12
CA LEU A 261 -24.29 -4.09 15.79
C LEU A 261 -22.94 -4.73 15.50
N SER A 262 -21.84 -4.15 15.98
CA SER A 262 -20.48 -4.68 15.78
C SER A 262 -20.27 -6.00 16.54
N GLY A 263 -20.72 -6.10 17.79
CA GLY A 263 -20.70 -7.37 18.52
C GLY A 263 -21.57 -8.44 17.85
N LEU A 264 -22.69 -8.02 17.27
CA LEU A 264 -23.54 -8.90 16.48
C LEU A 264 -22.84 -9.44 15.22
N VAL A 265 -22.06 -8.61 14.50
CA VAL A 265 -21.30 -9.02 13.30
C VAL A 265 -20.37 -10.19 13.63
N VAL A 266 -19.74 -10.20 14.81
CA VAL A 266 -18.85 -11.28 15.24
C VAL A 266 -19.56 -12.46 15.93
N GLY A 267 -20.90 -12.51 15.85
CA GLY A 267 -21.70 -13.65 16.31
C GLY A 267 -22.04 -13.64 17.80
N ARG A 268 -21.77 -12.55 18.54
CA ARG A 268 -22.07 -12.47 19.98
C ARG A 268 -23.57 -12.49 20.25
N THR A 269 -23.94 -13.10 21.36
CA THR A 269 -25.29 -13.10 21.95
C THR A 269 -25.59 -11.77 22.62
N ASP A 270 -26.87 -11.51 22.94
CA ASP A 270 -27.25 -10.27 23.64
C ASP A 270 -26.64 -10.19 25.04
N ALA A 271 -26.44 -11.33 25.71
CA ALA A 271 -25.79 -11.40 27.02
C ALA A 271 -24.30 -11.05 26.93
N GLU A 272 -23.59 -11.58 25.94
CA GLU A 272 -22.17 -11.25 25.69
C GLU A 272 -22.00 -9.78 25.31
N ILE A 273 -22.82 -9.28 24.37
CA ILE A 273 -22.80 -7.85 23.98
C ILE A 273 -23.11 -6.96 25.18
N ALA A 274 -24.05 -7.36 26.04
CA ALA A 274 -24.38 -6.63 27.25
C ALA A 274 -23.18 -6.56 28.21
N ALA A 275 -22.52 -7.69 28.45
CA ALA A 275 -21.33 -7.76 29.29
C ALA A 275 -20.19 -6.90 28.73
N ASP A 276 -19.86 -7.04 27.44
CA ASP A 276 -18.76 -6.34 26.79
C ASP A 276 -18.94 -4.82 26.76
N LEU A 277 -20.19 -4.36 26.63
CA LEU A 277 -20.54 -2.94 26.53
C LEU A 277 -21.01 -2.33 27.85
N SER A 278 -20.94 -3.08 28.96
CA SER A 278 -21.46 -2.67 30.28
C SER A 278 -22.93 -2.19 30.22
N LEU A 279 -23.76 -2.93 29.47
CA LEU A 279 -25.20 -2.69 29.34
C LEU A 279 -26.01 -3.82 30.00
N SER A 280 -27.31 -3.60 30.17
CA SER A 280 -28.24 -4.71 30.49
C SER A 280 -28.65 -5.46 29.20
N PRO A 281 -28.93 -6.77 29.27
CA PRO A 281 -29.50 -7.51 28.14
C PRO A 281 -30.79 -6.88 27.59
N ARG A 282 -31.61 -6.29 28.47
CA ARG A 282 -32.80 -5.54 28.08
C ARG A 282 -32.46 -4.30 27.23
N THR A 283 -31.39 -3.58 27.58
CA THR A 283 -30.91 -2.42 26.81
C THR A 283 -30.38 -2.86 25.45
N VAL A 284 -29.62 -3.95 25.38
CA VAL A 284 -29.16 -4.52 24.11
C VAL A 284 -30.33 -4.91 23.22
N HIS A 285 -31.35 -5.56 23.78
CA HIS A 285 -32.57 -5.91 23.05
C HIS A 285 -33.27 -4.67 22.47
N ALA A 286 -33.40 -3.59 23.25
CA ALA A 286 -33.98 -2.33 22.78
C ALA A 286 -33.17 -1.71 21.63
N HIS A 287 -31.82 -1.68 21.73
CA HIS A 287 -30.96 -1.27 20.62
C HIS A 287 -31.16 -2.15 19.39
N MET A 288 -31.24 -3.47 19.57
CA MET A 288 -31.44 -4.42 18.47
C MET A 288 -32.75 -4.19 17.71
N VAL A 289 -33.84 -3.88 18.42
CA VAL A 289 -35.12 -3.51 17.79
C VAL A 289 -34.96 -2.24 16.94
N SER A 290 -34.31 -1.21 17.48
CA SER A 290 -34.07 0.04 16.75
C SER A 290 -33.15 -0.16 15.53
N ILE A 291 -32.08 -0.94 15.67
CA ILE A 291 -31.15 -1.30 14.60
C ILE A 291 -31.89 -1.99 13.46
N ARG A 292 -32.67 -3.03 13.75
CA ARG A 292 -33.42 -3.77 12.72
C ARG A 292 -34.38 -2.87 11.96
N ARG A 293 -35.10 -1.99 12.67
CA ARG A 293 -35.98 -0.99 12.07
C ARG A 293 -35.22 -0.04 11.14
N LYS A 294 -34.08 0.52 11.59
CA LYS A 294 -33.26 1.46 10.79
C LYS A 294 -32.60 0.81 9.58
N LEU A 295 -32.17 -0.45 9.73
CA LEU A 295 -31.61 -1.24 8.63
C LEU A 295 -32.69 -1.78 7.69
N GLY A 296 -33.97 -1.72 8.03
CA GLY A 296 -35.06 -2.28 7.22
C GLY A 296 -35.01 -3.80 7.12
N VAL A 297 -34.66 -4.49 8.21
CA VAL A 297 -34.56 -5.96 8.27
C VAL A 297 -35.41 -6.52 9.41
N THR A 298 -35.77 -7.80 9.33
CA THR A 298 -36.67 -8.44 10.30
C THR A 298 -35.93 -9.33 11.28
N ARG A 299 -34.86 -9.98 10.83
CA ARG A 299 -34.10 -10.95 11.63
C ARG A 299 -32.77 -10.40 12.11
N ARG A 300 -32.29 -10.91 13.25
CA ARG A 300 -30.95 -10.64 13.79
C ARG A 300 -29.86 -10.99 12.79
N THR A 301 -29.98 -12.15 12.15
CA THR A 301 -29.02 -12.65 11.16
C THR A 301 -29.00 -11.78 9.90
N GLU A 302 -30.15 -11.24 9.46
CA GLU A 302 -30.22 -10.28 8.36
C GLU A 302 -29.50 -8.97 8.69
N ALA A 303 -29.61 -8.50 9.94
CA ALA A 303 -28.87 -7.32 10.41
C ALA A 303 -27.35 -7.56 10.41
N ALA A 304 -26.90 -8.71 10.91
CA ALA A 304 -25.50 -9.11 10.87
C ALA A 304 -24.96 -9.20 9.43
N ALA A 305 -25.70 -9.87 8.55
CA ALA A 305 -25.32 -10.06 7.15
C ALA A 305 -25.23 -8.73 6.41
N ARG A 306 -26.24 -7.85 6.58
CA ARG A 306 -26.24 -6.51 5.97
C ARG A 306 -25.06 -5.68 6.47
N ALA A 307 -24.83 -5.64 7.79
CA ALA A 307 -23.72 -4.90 8.37
C ALA A 307 -22.34 -5.43 7.91
N THR A 308 -22.19 -6.74 7.73
CA THR A 308 -20.97 -7.35 7.19
C THR A 308 -20.76 -6.94 5.73
N ALA A 309 -21.79 -7.12 4.89
CA ALA A 309 -21.73 -6.80 3.46
C ALA A 309 -21.43 -5.32 3.18
N THR A 310 -21.91 -4.42 4.05
CA THR A 310 -21.70 -2.97 3.90
C THR A 310 -20.57 -2.43 4.76
N ALA A 311 -19.78 -3.28 5.43
CA ALA A 311 -18.70 -2.87 6.34
C ALA A 311 -19.13 -1.88 7.43
N THR A 312 -20.33 -2.07 7.98
CA THR A 312 -21.00 -1.19 8.94
C THR A 312 -20.84 -1.72 10.35
N PHE A 313 -19.62 -1.63 10.85
CA PHE A 313 -19.25 -2.00 12.21
C PHE A 313 -18.01 -1.21 12.62
N VAL A 314 -17.74 -1.17 13.92
CA VAL A 314 -16.60 -0.51 14.53
C VAL A 314 -15.73 -1.59 15.20
N PRO A 315 -14.51 -1.81 14.72
CA PRO A 315 -13.61 -2.79 15.31
C PRO A 315 -13.15 -2.34 16.69
N GLY A 316 -12.90 -3.31 17.56
CA GLY A 316 -12.48 -3.05 18.93
C GLY A 316 -12.65 -4.29 19.82
N PRO A 317 -11.93 -4.36 20.96
CA PRO A 317 -11.95 -5.54 21.83
C PRO A 317 -13.36 -5.85 22.37
N ALA A 318 -14.08 -4.80 22.79
CA ALA A 318 -15.45 -4.90 23.30
C ALA A 318 -16.54 -4.89 22.21
N THR A 319 -16.17 -4.79 20.92
CA THR A 319 -17.11 -4.72 19.81
C THR A 319 -16.86 -5.85 18.82
N ALA A 320 -16.03 -5.61 17.81
CA ALA A 320 -15.64 -6.58 16.81
C ALA A 320 -14.12 -6.69 16.76
N PRO A 321 -13.50 -7.62 17.51
CA PRO A 321 -12.07 -7.84 17.46
C PRO A 321 -11.63 -8.21 16.05
N VAL A 322 -10.52 -7.66 15.58
CA VAL A 322 -9.98 -7.96 14.25
C VAL A 322 -9.71 -9.45 14.04
N PRO A 323 -9.21 -10.23 15.03
CA PRO A 323 -9.09 -11.69 14.88
C PRO A 323 -10.42 -12.39 14.60
N ASP A 324 -11.52 -11.95 15.23
CA ASP A 324 -12.85 -12.52 15.02
C ASP A 324 -13.39 -12.16 13.63
N LEU A 325 -13.19 -10.91 13.20
CA LEU A 325 -13.50 -10.45 11.85
C LEU A 325 -12.72 -11.25 10.79
N ALA A 326 -11.44 -11.53 11.05
CA ALA A 326 -10.59 -12.30 10.14
C ALA A 326 -11.11 -13.73 9.90
N ARG A 327 -11.76 -14.34 10.90
CA ARG A 327 -12.41 -15.64 10.75
C ARG A 327 -13.60 -15.57 9.79
N ILE A 328 -14.44 -14.55 9.95
CA ILE A 328 -15.68 -14.37 9.15
C ILE A 328 -15.35 -14.10 7.68
N TYR A 329 -14.41 -13.20 7.41
CA TYR A 329 -14.04 -12.86 6.03
C TYR A 329 -13.20 -13.94 5.35
N ARG A 330 -12.56 -14.85 6.10
CA ARG A 330 -11.89 -16.02 5.53
C ARG A 330 -12.91 -17.04 5.00
N ASP A 331 -13.98 -17.27 5.75
CA ASP A 331 -15.03 -18.23 5.38
C ASP A 331 -15.85 -17.75 4.16
N THR A 332 -15.91 -16.45 3.92
CA THR A 332 -16.64 -15.87 2.78
C THR A 332 -15.90 -16.01 1.44
N ALA A 333 -14.58 -16.23 1.45
CA ALA A 333 -13.77 -16.40 0.23
C ALA A 333 -13.77 -17.85 -0.31
N LEU A 334 -14.43 -18.78 0.38
CA LEU A 334 -14.48 -20.21 0.08
C LEU A 334 -15.89 -20.72 -0.29
N SER A 335 -16.84 -19.83 -0.60
CA SER A 335 -18.20 -20.16 -1.09
C SER A 335 -18.52 -19.43 -2.39
#